data_AF-A0A1G3BZM7-F1
#
_entry.id   AF-A0A1G3BZM7-F1
#
_cell.length_a   1.000
_cell.length_b   1.000
_cell.length_c   1.000
_cell.angle_alpha   90.00
_cell.angle_beta   90.00
_cell.angle_gamma   90.00
#
_symmetry.space_group_name_H-M   'P 1'
#
loop_
_entity.id
_entity.type
_entity.pdbx_description
1 polymer ?
#
loop_
_entity_poly.entity_id
_entity_poly.type
_entity_poly.pdbx_seq_one_letter_code
_entity_poly.pdbx_strand_id
1 'polypeptide(L)'
;MNISIEDQLGLLSFEVDKEKHIKVETSICRQCVDKPCLKFCPSKRFTLEKGEILHNYEGCLECGSCKFACPKGAVDFSYPRGGYGVYYKYG
;
A
#
# COMPACT_ATOMS: atom_id res chain seq x y z
N MET A 1 13.89 -9.82 19.86
CA MET A 1 12.60 -10.37 19.36
C MET A 1 12.33 -9.73 18.02
N ASN A 2 12.07 -10.52 16.97
CA ASN A 2 11.63 -9.99 15.68
C ASN A 2 10.10 -9.98 15.70
N ILE A 3 9.50 -8.79 15.72
CA ILE A 3 8.05 -8.59 15.66
C ILE A 3 7.62 -8.65 14.18
N SER A 4 6.49 -9.28 13.86
CA SER A 4 5.99 -9.31 12.49
C SER A 4 5.38 -7.97 12.08
N ILE A 5 5.26 -7.70 10.77
CA ILE A 5 4.60 -6.48 10.31
C ILE A 5 3.13 -6.43 10.76
N GLU A 6 2.42 -7.57 10.78
CA GLU A 6 1.03 -7.61 11.22
C GLU A 6 0.89 -7.25 12.71
N ASP A 7 1.81 -7.73 13.56
CA ASP A 7 1.82 -7.37 14.98
C ASP A 7 2.07 -5.87 15.18
N GLN A 8 2.95 -5.26 14.38
CA GLN A 8 3.20 -3.81 14.42
C GLN A 8 1.99 -3.01 13.96
N LEU A 9 1.34 -3.42 12.87
CA LEU A 9 0.13 -2.77 12.38
C LEU A 9 -1.04 -2.94 13.35
N GLY A 10 -1.08 -4.02 14.13
CA GLY A 10 -2.06 -4.24 15.19
C GLY A 10 -2.00 -3.23 16.34
N LEU A 11 -0.95 -2.42 16.43
CA LEU A 11 -0.85 -1.30 17.39
C LEU A 11 -1.57 -0.04 16.91
N LEU A 12 -1.91 0.03 15.63
CA LEU A 12 -2.63 1.13 15.00
C LEU A 12 -4.11 0.78 14.86
N SER A 13 -4.95 1.81 14.71
CA SER A 13 -6.35 1.64 14.38
C SER A 13 -6.60 2.03 12.94
N PHE A 14 -7.51 1.35 12.26
CA PHE A 14 -7.86 1.61 10.87
C PHE A 14 -9.38 1.62 10.71
N GLU A 15 -9.90 2.56 9.92
CA GLU A 15 -11.27 2.51 9.41
C GLU A 15 -11.19 2.28 7.89
N VAL A 16 -11.53 1.08 7.44
CA VAL A 16 -11.31 0.67 6.05
C VAL A 16 -12.43 1.19 5.16
N ASP A 17 -12.07 2.01 4.16
CA ASP A 17 -13.03 2.49 3.16
C ASP A 17 -13.41 1.37 2.16
N LYS A 18 -14.64 1.41 1.65
CA LYS A 18 -15.05 0.58 0.52
C LYS A 18 -14.34 0.98 -0.78
N GLU A 19 -13.96 2.26 -0.88
CA GLU A 19 -13.22 2.78 -2.03
C GLU A 19 -11.71 2.62 -1.84
N LYS A 20 -11.07 1.95 -2.80
CA LYS A 20 -9.61 1.78 -2.80
C LYS A 20 -8.94 3.10 -3.15
N HIS A 21 -8.17 3.64 -2.22
CA HIS A 21 -7.40 4.87 -2.40
C HIS A 21 -6.07 4.67 -3.17
N ILE A 22 -5.68 3.42 -3.39
CA ILE A 22 -4.58 3.02 -4.28
C ILE A 22 -5.12 2.18 -5.43
N LYS A 23 -4.78 2.58 -6.66
CA LYS A 23 -5.09 1.84 -7.89
C LYS A 23 -3.78 1.54 -8.63
N VAL A 24 -3.68 0.32 -9.15
CA VAL A 24 -2.53 -0.11 -9.94
C VAL A 24 -2.99 -0.28 -11.39
N GLU A 25 -2.41 0.49 -12.29
CA GLU A 25 -2.62 0.33 -13.73
C GLU A 25 -1.85 -0.90 -14.23
N THR A 26 -2.55 -2.04 -14.31
CA THR A 26 -1.97 -3.35 -14.58
C THR A 26 -1.20 -3.39 -15.90
N SER A 27 -1.69 -2.70 -16.94
CA SER A 27 -1.03 -2.71 -18.26
C SER A 27 0.38 -2.11 -18.21
N ILE A 28 0.55 -1.03 -17.46
CA ILE A 28 1.84 -0.36 -17.24
C ILE A 28 2.69 -1.17 -16.23
N CYS A 29 2.07 -1.63 -15.13
CA CYS A 29 2.77 -2.35 -14.07
C CYS A 29 3.40 -3.67 -14.56
N ARG A 30 2.76 -4.38 -15.51
CA ARG A 30 3.30 -5.61 -16.11
C ARG A 30 4.67 -5.38 -16.79
N GLN A 31 4.96 -4.18 -17.28
CA GLN A 31 6.24 -3.84 -17.91
C GLN A 31 7.38 -3.59 -16.91
N CYS A 32 7.09 -3.51 -15.61
CA CYS A 32 8.09 -3.30 -14.57
C CYS A 32 8.71 -4.63 -14.13
N VAL A 33 9.95 -4.93 -14.50
CA VAL A 33 10.61 -6.19 -14.11
C VAL A 33 10.94 -6.20 -12.62
N ASP A 34 11.49 -5.10 -12.10
CA ASP A 34 12.05 -5.05 -10.74
C ASP A 34 11.00 -5.01 -9.63
N LYS A 35 9.76 -4.62 -9.95
CA LYS A 35 8.61 -4.50 -9.02
C LYS A 35 9.01 -3.93 -7.63
N PRO A 36 9.60 -2.72 -7.56
CA PRO A 36 10.11 -2.17 -6.30
C PRO A 36 9.03 -2.00 -5.21
N CYS A 37 7.75 -1.95 -5.62
CA CYS A 37 6.59 -1.95 -4.73
C CYS A 37 6.50 -3.12 -3.75
N LEU A 38 7.05 -4.26 -4.10
CA LEU A 38 7.11 -5.41 -3.20
C LEU A 38 8.09 -5.19 -2.03
N LYS A 39 9.00 -4.20 -2.12
CA LYS A 39 10.07 -3.99 -1.15
C LYS A 39 9.96 -2.68 -0.38
N PHE A 40 9.65 -1.56 -1.05
CA PHE A 40 9.69 -0.25 -0.37
C PHE A 40 8.52 -0.05 0.59
N CYS A 41 7.38 -0.74 0.38
CA CYS A 41 6.16 -0.49 1.15
C CYS A 41 6.39 -0.89 2.61
N PRO A 42 6.35 0.07 3.56
CA PRO A 42 6.70 -0.20 4.96
C PRO A 42 5.72 -1.19 5.61
N SER A 43 4.45 -1.16 5.21
CA SER A 43 3.43 -2.09 5.69
C SER A 43 3.28 -3.33 4.80
N LYS A 44 4.15 -3.54 3.81
CA LYS A 44 4.18 -4.73 2.92
C LYS A 44 2.82 -5.06 2.27
N ARG A 45 2.09 -4.05 1.83
CA ARG A 45 0.73 -4.21 1.27
C ARG A 45 0.67 -4.53 -0.23
N PHE A 46 1.81 -4.64 -0.91
CA PHE A 46 1.85 -5.10 -2.30
C PHE A 46 2.20 -6.59 -2.37
N THR A 47 1.39 -7.37 -3.08
CA THR A 47 1.62 -8.79 -3.36
C THR A 47 1.69 -9.02 -4.87
N LEU A 48 2.38 -10.09 -5.28
CA LEU A 48 2.44 -10.55 -6.67
C LEU A 48 1.60 -11.82 -6.80
N GLU A 49 0.49 -11.74 -7.51
CA GLU A 49 -0.43 -12.85 -7.74
C GLU A 49 -0.67 -13.03 -9.23
N LYS A 50 -0.41 -14.23 -9.76
CA LYS A 50 -0.60 -14.56 -11.19
C LYS A 50 0.08 -13.57 -12.15
N GLY A 51 1.20 -12.97 -11.74
CA GLY A 51 1.95 -11.99 -12.55
C GLY A 51 1.45 -10.55 -12.43
N GLU A 52 0.45 -10.29 -11.61
CA GLU A 52 -0.10 -8.96 -11.35
C GLU A 52 0.19 -8.49 -9.93
N ILE A 53 0.38 -7.17 -9.78
CA ILE A 53 0.54 -6.57 -8.47
C ILE A 53 -0.83 -6.24 -7.92
N LEU A 54 -1.11 -6.76 -6.73
CA LEU A 54 -2.29 -6.41 -5.94
C LEU A 54 -1.86 -5.56 -4.75
N HIS A 55 -2.73 -4.65 -4.32
CA HIS A 55 -2.52 -3.81 -3.16
C HIS A 55 -3.62 -4.02 -2.10
N ASN A 56 -3.23 -4.55 -0.94
CA ASN A 56 -4.10 -4.82 0.20
C ASN A 56 -4.17 -3.57 1.09
N TYR A 57 -5.11 -2.69 0.80
CA TYR A 57 -5.14 -1.31 1.31
C TYR A 57 -5.57 -1.18 2.79
N GLU A 58 -6.07 -2.24 3.43
CA GLU A 58 -6.56 -2.23 4.82
C GLU A 58 -5.46 -1.89 5.85
N GLY A 59 -4.19 -2.13 5.51
CA GLY A 59 -3.02 -1.79 6.34
C GLY A 59 -2.15 -0.69 5.73
N CYS A 60 -2.71 0.17 4.87
CA CYS A 60 -1.96 1.27 4.28
C CYS A 60 -1.67 2.34 5.33
N LEU A 61 -0.42 2.80 5.40
CA LEU A 61 0.01 3.87 6.29
C LEU A 61 -0.09 5.27 5.65
N GLU A 62 -0.69 5.38 4.46
CA GLU A 62 -0.90 6.65 3.76
C GLU A 62 0.36 7.48 3.46
N CYS A 63 1.55 6.84 3.55
CA CYS A 63 2.84 7.51 3.37
C CYS A 63 3.13 8.00 1.95
N GLY A 64 2.37 7.55 0.95
CA GLY A 64 2.55 7.94 -0.45
C GLY A 64 3.82 7.40 -1.15
N SER A 65 4.72 6.70 -0.44
CA SER A 65 5.98 6.19 -0.99
C SER A 65 5.79 5.34 -2.26
N CYS A 66 4.63 4.69 -2.41
CA CYS A 66 4.31 3.88 -3.57
C CYS A 66 4.16 4.62 -4.88
N LYS A 67 3.64 5.85 -4.81
CA LYS A 67 3.55 6.72 -5.97
C LYS A 67 4.93 7.12 -6.46
N PHE A 68 5.81 7.49 -5.54
CA PHE A 68 7.17 7.96 -5.87
C PHE A 68 8.11 6.84 -6.28
N ALA A 69 8.03 5.68 -5.63
CA ALA A 69 8.93 4.58 -5.89
C ALA A 69 8.53 3.73 -7.11
N CYS A 70 7.36 3.97 -7.72
CA CYS A 70 6.97 3.28 -8.95
C CYS A 70 7.64 3.94 -10.18
N PRO A 71 8.67 3.35 -10.78
CA PRO A 71 9.41 3.99 -11.88
C PRO A 71 8.59 4.08 -13.18
N LYS A 72 7.50 3.32 -13.28
CA LYS A 72 6.62 3.30 -14.45
C LYS A 72 5.40 4.22 -14.29
N GLY A 73 5.19 4.82 -13.11
CA GLY A 73 3.99 5.61 -12.84
C GLY A 73 2.70 4.80 -12.85
N ALA A 74 2.76 3.49 -12.59
CA ALA A 74 1.60 2.61 -12.61
C ALA A 74 0.75 2.67 -11.33
N VAL A 75 1.24 3.34 -10.27
CA VAL A 75 0.55 3.45 -8.99
C VAL A 75 -0.11 4.82 -8.90
N ASP A 76 -1.44 4.82 -8.97
CA ASP A 76 -2.24 5.99 -8.62
C ASP A 76 -2.53 5.93 -7.12
N PHE A 77 -2.09 6.98 -6.41
CA PHE A 77 -2.29 7.15 -4.98
C PHE A 77 -3.09 8.41 -4.74
N SER A 78 -4.15 8.23 -3.96
CA SER A 78 -4.93 9.26 -3.31
C SER A 78 -5.00 8.94 -1.82
N TYR A 79 -5.34 9.94 -1.01
CA TYR A 79 -5.69 9.68 0.38
C TYR A 79 -7.07 9.01 0.45
N PRO A 80 -7.33 8.17 1.47
CA PRO A 80 -8.69 7.77 1.81
C PRO A 80 -9.60 8.98 2.02
N ARG A 81 -10.91 8.77 1.93
CA ARG A 81 -11.89 9.81 2.27
C ARG A 81 -11.79 10.15 3.76
N GLY A 82 -12.17 11.38 4.12
CA GLY A 82 -12.17 11.80 5.52
C GLY A 82 -12.96 10.84 6.40
N GLY A 83 -12.38 10.45 7.53
CA GLY A 83 -12.95 9.43 8.42
C GLY A 83 -12.58 7.99 8.10
N TYR A 84 -11.75 7.75 7.07
CA TYR A 84 -11.20 6.45 6.74
C TYR A 84 -9.67 6.48 6.75
N GLY A 85 -9.06 5.28 6.73
CA GLY A 85 -7.63 5.11 6.71
C GLY A 85 -7.03 4.81 8.08
N VAL A 86 -5.76 5.16 8.25
CA VAL A 86 -5.01 4.92 9.48
C VAL A 86 -5.26 6.02 10.51
N TYR A 87 -5.44 5.63 11.77
CA TYR A 87 -5.59 6.53 12.91
C TYR A 87 -4.35 6.45 13.80
N TYR A 88 -3.55 7.52 13.77
CA TYR A 88 -2.42 7.69 14.66
C TYR A 88 -2.85 8.33 15.97
N LYS A 89 -2.77 7.58 17.07
CA LYS A 89 -3.20 8.06 18.39
C LYS A 89 -2.27 9.10 19.01
N TYR A 90 -0.97 9.02 18.72
CA TYR A 90 0.06 9.84 19.37
C TYR A 90 1.04 10.52 18.39
N GLY A 91 0.73 10.51 17.09
CA GLY A 91 1.67 10.88 16.02
C GLY A 91 2.43 9.67 15.51
#